data_AF-K2CF52-F1
#
_entry.id   AF-K2CF52-F1
#
_cell.length_a   1.000
_cell.length_b   1.000
_cell.length_c   1.000
_cell.angle_alpha   90.00
_cell.angle_beta   90.00
_cell.angle_gamma   90.00
#
_symmetry.space_group_name_H-M   'P 1'
#
loop_
_entity.id
_entity.type
_entity.pdbx_description
1 polymer ?
#
loop_
_entity_poly.entity_id
_entity_poly.type
_entity_poly.pdbx_seq_one_letter_code
_entity_poly.pdbx_strand_id
1 'polypeptide(L)' 'MPNLGAGIYLLILWEIFWKGVGLWKSAKKGDLIWFLAIFLINFFGIIPLFYLWKTKQLDGVIKDFQNFFKSLFLRFQKK' A
#
# COMPACT_ATOMS: atom_id res chain seq x y z
N MET A 1 -22.04 -7.26 23.48
CA MET A 1 -20.95 -7.97 22.77
C MET A 1 -20.04 -6.91 22.17
N PRO A 2 -18.72 -6.93 22.41
CA PRO A 2 -17.81 -5.95 21.82
C PRO A 2 -17.96 -6.02 20.30
N ASN A 3 -18.25 -4.86 19.72
CA ASN A 3 -18.53 -4.60 18.32
C ASN A 3 -17.22 -4.73 17.52
N LEU A 4 -16.81 -5.98 17.27
CA LEU A 4 -15.67 -6.38 16.43
C LEU A 4 -15.69 -5.76 15.02
N GLY A 5 -16.81 -5.17 14.60
CA GLY A 5 -16.99 -4.54 13.28
C GLY A 5 -15.98 -3.45 12.97
N ALA A 6 -15.67 -2.55 13.91
CA ALA A 6 -14.76 -1.42 13.64
C ALA A 6 -13.32 -1.87 13.30
N GLY A 7 -12.82 -2.90 13.98
CA GLY A 7 -11.49 -3.46 13.72
C GLY A 7 -11.39 -4.13 12.36
N ILE A 8 -12.46 -4.80 11.92
CA ILE A 8 -12.51 -5.46 10.62
C ILE A 8 -12.42 -4.44 9.48
N TYR A 9 -13.12 -3.31 9.56
CA TYR A 9 -13.04 -2.27 8.54
C TYR A 9 -11.63 -1.68 8.40
N LEU A 10 -10.93 -1.47 9.52
CA LEU A 10 -9.54 -1.00 9.50
C LEU A 10 -8.61 -2.00 8.80
N LEU A 11 -8.77 -3.30 9.09
CA LEU A 11 -7.98 -4.37 8.48
C LEU A 11 -8.24 -4.48 6.97
N ILE A 12 -9.49 -4.32 6.53
CA ILE A 12 -9.83 -4.31 5.10
C ILE A 12 -9.16 -3.13 4.39
N LEU A 13 -9.23 -1.93 4.96
CA LEU A 13 -8.56 -0.75 4.38
C LEU A 13 -7.04 -0.94 4.31
N TRP A 14 -6.45 -1.50 5.37
CA TRP A 14 -5.03 -1.83 5.42
C TRP A 14 -4.63 -2.82 4.31
N GLU A 15 -5.39 -3.90 4.14
CA GLU A 15 -5.13 -4.91 3.12
C GLU A 15 -5.23 -4.33 1.70
N ILE A 16 -6.31 -3.60 1.40
CA ILE A 16 -6.53 -2.98 0.09
C ILE A 16 -5.42 -1.99 -0.22
N PHE A 17 -5.01 -1.18 0.75
CA PHE A 17 -3.93 -0.21 0.59
C PHE A 17 -2.63 -0.89 0.15
N TRP A 18 -2.17 -1.91 0.87
CA TRP A 18 -0.92 -2.60 0.53
C TRP A 18 -1.00 -3.39 -0.76
N LYS A 19 -2.13 -4.05 -1.04
CA LYS A 19 -2.35 -4.73 -2.31
C LYS A 19 -2.29 -3.77 -3.49
N GLY A 20 -2.98 -2.63 -3.40
CA GLY A 20 -2.99 -1.62 -4.46
C GLY A 20 -1.58 -1.08 -4.76
N VAL A 21 -0.83 -0.72 -3.73
CA VAL A 21 0.56 -0.25 -3.88
C VAL A 21 1.45 -1.33 -4.48
N GLY A 22 1.34 -2.57 -4.01
CA GLY A 22 2.12 -3.70 -4.49
C GLY A 22 1.85 -4.01 -5.97
N LEU A 23 0.57 -4.07 -6.37
CA LEU A 23 0.16 -4.29 -7.76
C LEU A 23 0.60 -3.15 -8.68
N TRP A 24 0.44 -1.89 -8.24
CA TRP A 24 0.89 -0.73 -9.02
C TRP A 24 2.40 -0.77 -9.30
N LYS A 25 3.20 -1.06 -8.28
CA LYS A 25 4.65 -1.11 -8.41
C LYS A 25 5.14 -2.34 -9.16
N SER A 26 4.50 -3.51 -9.02
CA SER A 26 4.83 -4.70 -9.81
C SER A 26 4.44 -4.54 -11.27
N ALA A 27 3.27 -3.96 -11.57
CA ALA A 27 2.88 -3.62 -12.94
C ALA A 27 3.85 -2.63 -13.59
N LYS A 28 4.23 -1.54 -12.88
CA LYS A 28 5.18 -0.54 -13.39
C LYS A 28 6.57 -1.13 -13.67
N LYS A 29 6.99 -2.14 -12.91
CA LYS A 29 8.28 -2.82 -13.09
C LYS A 29 8.22 -3.97 -14.11
N GLY A 30 7.03 -4.41 -14.51
CA GLY A 30 6.84 -5.58 -15.36
C GLY A 30 7.00 -6.92 -14.63
N ASP A 31 6.95 -6.94 -13.30
CA ASP A 31 7.15 -8.15 -12.49
C ASP A 31 5.85 -8.98 -12.44
N LEU A 32 5.51 -9.65 -13.56
CA LEU A 32 4.27 -10.42 -13.73
C LEU A 32 4.05 -11.49 -12.65
N ILE A 33 5.12 -12.17 -12.22
CA ILE A 33 5.07 -13.20 -11.17
C ILE A 33 4.59 -12.58 -9.85
N TRP A 34 5.16 -11.44 -9.47
CA TRP A 34 4.77 -10.74 -8.24
C TRP A 34 3.41 -10.08 -8.34
N PHE A 35 3.04 -9.60 -9.53
CA PHE A 35 1.68 -9.12 -9.79
C PHE A 35 0.64 -10.22 -9.55
N LEU A 36 0.83 -11.41 -10.14
CA LEU A 36 -0.06 -12.54 -9.93
C LEU A 36 -0.06 -13.02 -8.48
N ALA A 37 1.11 -13.08 -7.84
CA ALA A 37 1.23 -13.51 -6.44
C ALA A 37 0.47 -12.57 -5.49
N ILE A 38 0.61 -11.25 -5.65
CA ILE A 38 -0.11 -10.25 -4.84
C ILE A 38 -1.62 -10.29 -5.11
N PHE A 39 -2.02 -10.58 -6.35
CA PHE A 39 -3.43 -10.65 -6.74
C PHE A 39 -4.14 -11.90 -6.19
N LEU A 40 -3.52 -13.06 -6.33
CA LEU A 40 -4.13 -14.35 -5.99
C LEU A 40 -4.01 -14.69 -4.50
N ILE A 41 -2.95 -14.25 -3.84
CA ILE A 41 -2.63 -14.70 -2.48
C ILE A 41 -3.02 -13.62 -1.47
N ASN A 42 -3.87 -14.01 -0.50
CA ASN A 42 -4.40 -13.09 0.48
C ASN A 42 -3.76 -13.20 1.88
N PHE A 43 -2.51 -12.72 2.03
CA PHE A 43 -1.81 -12.66 3.33
C PHE A 43 -1.91 -11.27 3.99
N PHE A 44 -3.09 -10.64 4.02
CA PHE A 44 -3.31 -9.36 4.73
C PHE A 44 -2.30 -8.24 4.39
N GLY A 45 -1.83 -8.17 3.15
CA GLY A 45 -0.86 -7.16 2.72
C GLY A 45 0.62 -7.45 3.03
N ILE A 46 0.96 -8.63 3.57
CA ILE A 46 2.37 -9.00 3.88
C ILE A 46 3.19 -9.26 2.62
N ILE A 47 2.64 -9.97 1.62
CA ILE A 47 3.31 -10.21 0.33
C ILE A 47 3.74 -8.90 -0.34
N PRO A 48 2.85 -7.92 -0.56
CA PRO A 48 3.25 -6.68 -1.20
C PRO A 48 4.29 -5.91 -0.37
N LEU A 49 4.22 -5.95 0.97
CA LEU A 49 5.27 -5.38 1.83
C LEU A 49 6.63 -6.03 1.57
N PHE A 50 6.68 -7.36 1.54
CA PHE A 50 7.90 -8.12 1.29
C PHE A 50 8.45 -7.83 -0.11
N TYR A 51 7.58 -7.79 -1.12
CA TYR A 51 7.96 -7.44 -2.48
C TYR A 51 8.56 -6.03 -2.57
N LEU A 52 7.91 -5.03 -1.97
CA LEU A 52 8.39 -3.65 -1.94
C LEU A 52 9.73 -3.52 -1.21
N TRP A 53 9.92 -4.28 -0.12
CA TRP A 53 11.18 -4.34 0.60
C TRP A 53 12.29 -5.00 -0.23
N LYS A 54 12.01 -6.17 -0.81
CA LYS A 54 12.95 -6.92 -1.67
C LYS A 54 13.39 -6.11 -2.89
N THR A 55 12.47 -5.35 -3.48
CA THR A 55 12.75 -4.49 -4.64
C THR A 55 13.29 -3.12 -4.26
N LYS A 56 13.45 -2.83 -2.96
CA LYS A 56 13.86 -1.52 -2.41
C LYS A 56 12.94 -0.36 -2.84
N GLN A 57 11.70 -0.67 -3.20
CA GLN A 57 10.69 0.31 -3.61
C GLN A 57 9.94 0.89 -2.42
N LEU A 58 10.02 0.26 -1.25
CA LEU A 58 9.35 0.68 -0.02
C LEU A 58 9.66 2.15 0.35
N ASP A 59 10.93 2.55 0.31
CA ASP A 59 11.34 3.92 0.62
C ASP A 59 10.80 4.94 -0.38
N GLY A 60 10.73 4.55 -1.66
CA GLY A 60 10.14 5.38 -2.71
C GLY A 60 8.65 5.60 -2.46
N VAL A 61 7.91 4.53 -2.14
CA VAL A 61 6.49 4.63 -1.75
C VAL A 61 6.33 5.57 -0.56
N ILE A 62 7.10 5.38 0.50
CA ILE A 62 6.99 6.20 1.72
C ILE A 62 7.26 7.67 1.39
N LYS A 63 8.31 7.96 0.61
CA LYS A 63 8.64 9.33 0.16
C LYS A 63 7.54 9.93 -0.72
N ASP A 64 6.97 9.15 -1.65
CA ASP A 64 5.85 9.57 -2.51
C ASP A 64 4.66 10.00 -1.65
N PHE A 65 4.29 9.18 -0.65
CA PHE A 65 3.23 9.50 0.30
C PHE A 65 3.55 10.74 1.15
N GLN A 66 4.76 10.83 1.69
CA GLN A 66 5.19 12.00 2.47
C GLN A 66 5.12 13.28 1.63
N ASN A 67 5.64 13.25 0.40
CA ASN A 67 5.59 14.38 -0.52
C ASN A 67 4.16 14.75 -0.88
N PHE A 68 3.29 13.76 -1.10
CA PHE A 68 1.87 13.97 -1.33
C PHE A 68 1.19 14.66 -0.14
N PHE A 69 1.31 14.12 1.07
CA PHE A 69 0.73 14.73 2.27
C PHE A 69 1.31 16.10 2.57
N LYS A 70 2.62 16.29 2.39
CA LYS A 70 3.26 17.60 2.48
C LYS A 70 2.66 18.57 1.48
N SER A 71 2.47 18.15 0.22
CA SER A 71 1.85 18.98 -0.80
C SER A 71 0.39 19.31 -0.47
N LEU A 72 -0.35 18.36 0.11
CA LEU A 72 -1.73 18.53 0.54
C LEU A 72 -1.80 19.56 1.67
N PHE A 73 -0.99 19.38 2.71
CA PHE A 73 -0.95 20.28 3.86
C PHE A 73 -0.48 21.69 3.48
N LEU A 74 0.55 21.79 2.63
CA LEU A 74 1.05 23.08 2.13
C LEU A 74 -0.02 23.87 1.35
N ARG A 75 -0.92 23.18 0.64
CA ARG A 75 -2.05 23.84 -0.04
C ARG A 75 -3.08 24.41 0.94
N PHE A 76 -3.29 23.74 2.07
CA PHE A 76 -4.21 24.22 3.11
C PHE A 76 -3.62 25.35 3.95
N GLN A 77 -2.30 25.36 4.17
CA GLN A 77 -1.63 26.37 5.00
C GLN A 77 -1.31 27.68 4.25
N LYS A 78 -1.44 27.69 2.90
CA LYS A 78 -1.23 28.86 2.05
C LYS A 78 -2.51 29.65 1.72
N LYS A 79 -3.64 29.29 2.34
CA LYS A 79 -4.94 29.95 2.18
C LYS A 79 -5.31 30.65 3.48
#